data_AF-A0A1Y2SLZ9-F1
#
_entry.id   AF-A0A1Y2SLZ9-F1
#
_cell.length_a   1.000
_cell.length_b   1.000
_cell.length_c   1.000
_cell.angle_alpha   90.00
_cell.angle_beta   90.00
_cell.angle_gamma   90.00
#
_symmetry.space_group_name_H-M   'P 1'
#
loop_
_entity.id
_entity.type
_entity.pdbx_description
1 polymer ?
#
loop_
_entity_poly.entity_id
_entity_poly.type
_entity_poly.pdbx_seq_one_letter_code
_entity_poly.pdbx_strand_id
1 'polypeptide(L)'
;MMKKKQIKKLQNTLDMLGVIEKDPNVVGYVLFNTRNRRFATLDENEFGMVIYSDDIEEANLFTSRFIALMDVDYFPEPDKFDITVVPVVENSLFGLTIKKED
;
A
#
# COMPACT_ATOMS: atom_id res chain seq x y z
N MET A 1 -11.97 0.43 17.83
CA MET A 1 -12.82 1.41 17.10
C MET A 1 -12.31 2.87 17.16
N MET A 2 -11.47 3.27 18.13
CA MET A 2 -10.90 4.64 18.22
C MET A 2 -9.83 5.00 17.18
N LYS A 3 -9.00 4.04 16.73
CA LYS A 3 -7.91 4.27 15.76
C LYS A 3 -8.41 4.75 14.38
N LYS A 4 -9.45 4.13 13.80
CA LYS A 4 -9.98 4.49 12.47
C LYS A 4 -10.45 5.95 12.39
N LYS A 5 -11.08 6.47 13.45
CA LYS A 5 -11.54 7.86 13.51
C LYS A 5 -10.38 8.86 13.58
N GLN A 6 -9.32 8.53 14.31
CA GLN A 6 -8.11 9.35 14.39
C GLN A 6 -7.34 9.35 13.06
N ILE A 7 -7.17 8.18 12.43
CA ILE A 7 -6.55 8.04 11.11
C ILE A 7 -7.31 8.85 10.06
N LYS A 8 -8.64 8.75 10.03
CA LYS A 8 -9.47 9.54 9.09
C LYS A 8 -9.35 11.04 9.33
N LYS A 9 -9.27 11.47 10.60
CA LYS A 9 -9.06 12.89 10.93
C LYS A 9 -7.68 13.37 10.45
N LEU A 10 -6.65 12.55 10.65
CA LEU A 10 -5.29 12.84 10.22
C LEU A 10 -5.18 12.90 8.69
N GLN A 11 -5.78 11.95 7.97
CA GLN A 11 -5.89 11.97 6.51
C GLN A 11 -6.55 13.25 6.01
N ASN A 12 -7.70 13.63 6.57
CA ASN A 12 -8.39 14.86 6.18
C ASN A 12 -7.53 16.11 6.45
N THR A 13 -6.77 16.12 7.55
CA THR A 13 -5.84 17.23 7.85
C THR A 13 -4.68 17.27 6.85
N LEU A 14 -4.07 16.13 6.53
CA LEU A 14 -2.99 16.04 5.54
C LEU A 14 -3.49 16.40 4.14
N ASP A 15 -4.72 16.02 3.79
CA ASP A 15 -5.38 16.37 2.54
C ASP A 15 -5.63 17.88 2.43
N MET A 16 -6.13 18.50 3.50
CA MET A 16 -6.34 19.94 3.59
C MET A 16 -5.03 20.73 3.49
N LEU A 17 -3.94 20.18 4.02
CA LEU A 17 -2.60 20.76 3.93
C LEU A 17 -1.93 20.53 2.57
N GLY A 18 -2.55 19.79 1.65
CA GLY A 18 -1.98 19.47 0.34
C GLY A 18 -0.77 18.53 0.41
N VAL A 19 -0.62 17.79 1.52
CA VAL A 19 0.51 16.89 1.78
C VAL A 19 0.26 15.50 1.18
N ILE A 20 -1.00 15.17 0.88
CA ILE A 20 -1.35 13.92 0.19
C ILE A 20 -1.22 14.13 -1.32
N GLU A 21 -0.44 13.28 -1.98
CA GLU A 21 -0.34 13.20 -3.44
C GLU A 21 -1.73 12.96 -4.05
N LYS A 22 -2.20 13.93 -4.84
CA LYS A 22 -3.45 13.87 -5.61
C LYS A 22 -3.15 13.63 -7.08
N ASP A 23 -2.43 12.56 -7.38
CA ASP A 23 -2.34 12.16 -8.77
C ASP A 23 -3.70 11.56 -9.20
N PRO A 24 -4.42 12.19 -10.14
CA PRO A 24 -5.74 11.72 -10.55
C PRO A 24 -5.70 10.37 -11.27
N ASN A 25 -4.53 9.94 -11.75
CA ASN A 25 -4.36 8.66 -12.42
C ASN A 25 -4.05 7.51 -11.45
N VAL A 26 -3.69 7.83 -10.19
CA VAL A 26 -3.41 6.82 -9.17
C VAL A 26 -4.70 6.38 -8.51
N VAL A 27 -5.01 5.10 -8.65
CA VAL A 27 -6.21 4.47 -8.04
C VAL A 27 -5.97 4.00 -6.62
N GLY A 28 -4.70 3.82 -6.24
CA GLY A 28 -4.30 3.49 -4.88
C GLY A 28 -2.81 3.19 -4.76
N TYR A 29 -2.42 2.60 -3.64
CA TYR A 29 -1.05 2.25 -3.32
C TYR A 29 -1.01 0.81 -2.82
N VAL A 30 0.05 0.07 -3.14
CA VAL A 30 0.26 -1.29 -2.61
C VAL A 30 1.63 -1.38 -1.96
N LEU A 31 1.81 -2.39 -1.11
CA LEU A 31 3.08 -2.69 -0.48
C LEU A 31 3.81 -3.75 -1.32
N PHE A 32 5.02 -3.40 -1.75
CA PHE A 32 5.85 -4.25 -2.60
C PHE A 32 7.15 -4.59 -1.89
N ASN A 33 7.43 -5.88 -1.72
CA ASN A 33 8.69 -6.36 -1.17
C ASN A 33 9.74 -6.39 -2.29
N THR A 34 10.73 -5.52 -2.17
CA THR A 34 11.78 -5.32 -3.18
C THR A 34 12.75 -6.50 -3.27
N ARG A 35 12.89 -7.28 -2.19
CA ARG A 35 13.80 -8.43 -2.12
C ARG A 35 13.23 -9.66 -2.81
N ASN A 36 12.00 -10.02 -2.49
CA ASN A 36 11.34 -11.19 -3.09
C ASN A 36 10.52 -10.84 -4.34
N ARG A 37 10.34 -9.55 -4.63
CA ARG A 37 9.62 -8.98 -5.79
C ARG A 37 8.13 -9.32 -5.82
N ARG A 38 7.47 -9.28 -4.66
CA ARG A 38 6.06 -9.65 -4.48
C ARG A 38 5.25 -8.58 -3.78
N PHE A 39 3.95 -8.59 -4.02
CA PHE A 39 3.00 -7.71 -3.35
C PHE A 39 2.54 -8.32 -2.03
N ALA A 40 2.39 -7.49 -1.00
CA ALA A 40 1.84 -7.94 0.27
C ALA A 40 0.31 -7.93 0.23
N THR A 41 -0.29 -9.05 0.65
CA THR A 41 -1.74 -9.20 0.77
C THR A 41 -2.27 -8.70 2.12
N LEU A 42 -1.39 -8.57 3.12
CA LEU A 42 -1.70 -8.36 4.55
C LEU A 42 -2.50 -9.47 5.23
N ASP A 43 -2.83 -10.54 4.51
CA ASP A 43 -3.30 -11.77 5.12
C ASP A 43 -2.11 -12.48 5.77
N GLU A 44 -2.39 -13.18 6.86
CA GLU A 44 -1.41 -13.99 7.57
C GLU A 44 -1.70 -15.47 7.32
N ASN A 45 -0.64 -16.26 7.15
CA ASN A 45 -0.78 -17.72 7.13
C ASN A 45 -0.98 -18.28 8.55
N GLU A 46 -1.09 -19.61 8.66
CA GLU A 46 -1.30 -20.30 9.94
C GLU A 46 -0.19 -20.05 11.00
N PHE A 47 0.96 -19.52 10.59
CA PHE A 47 2.08 -19.17 11.46
C PHE A 47 2.15 -17.67 11.79
N GLY A 48 1.16 -16.87 11.37
CA GLY A 48 1.17 -15.41 11.57
C GLY A 48 2.15 -14.67 10.66
N MET A 49 2.58 -15.29 9.54
CA MET A 49 3.48 -14.64 8.58
C MET A 49 2.68 -14.03 7.43
N VAL A 50 3.06 -12.83 7.01
CA VAL A 50 2.40 -12.12 5.91
C VAL A 50 2.50 -12.94 4.61
N ILE A 51 1.38 -13.06 3.92
CA ILE A 51 1.28 -13.72 2.62
C ILE A 51 1.63 -12.72 1.53
N TYR A 52 2.45 -13.18 0.59
CA TYR A 52 2.89 -12.41 -0.57
C TYR A 52 2.36 -13.04 -1.86
N SER A 53 1.92 -12.21 -2.80
CA SER A 53 1.46 -12.64 -4.12
C SER A 53 2.33 -12.06 -5.24
N ASP A 54 2.46 -12.83 -6.33
CA ASP A 54 3.04 -12.36 -7.58
C ASP A 54 2.01 -11.53 -8.39
N ASP A 55 0.72 -11.60 -8.04
CA ASP A 55 -0.37 -10.85 -8.65
C ASP A 55 -0.70 -9.59 -7.84
N ILE A 56 -0.76 -8.44 -8.53
CA ILE A 56 -1.10 -7.15 -7.93
C ILE A 56 -2.59 -7.05 -7.57
N GLU A 57 -3.45 -7.83 -8.24
CA GLU A 57 -4.89 -7.87 -7.94
C GLU A 57 -5.19 -8.53 -6.59
N GLU A 58 -4.28 -9.37 -6.09
CA GLU A 58 -4.36 -9.97 -4.76
C GLU A 58 -3.73 -9.09 -3.66
N ALA A 59 -3.08 -7.99 -4.04
CA ALA A 59 -2.43 -7.09 -3.10
C ALA A 59 -3.46 -6.28 -2.30
N ASN A 60 -3.12 -5.93 -1.06
CA ASN A 60 -3.96 -5.00 -0.31
C ASN A 60 -3.81 -3.58 -0.89
N LEU A 61 -4.89 -3.08 -1.50
CA LEU A 61 -4.93 -1.73 -2.08
C LEU A 61 -5.30 -0.67 -1.05
N PHE A 62 -4.39 0.27 -0.86
CA PHE A 62 -4.53 1.40 0.04
C PHE A 62 -5.03 2.64 -0.69
N THR A 63 -5.98 3.34 -0.09
CA THR A 63 -6.52 4.58 -0.65
C THR A 63 -5.57 5.77 -0.55
N SER A 64 -4.50 5.68 0.24
CA SER A 64 -3.43 6.68 0.25
C SER A 64 -2.09 6.12 0.68
N ARG A 65 -1.02 6.75 0.18
CA ARG A 65 0.37 6.42 0.52
C ARG A 65 0.62 6.45 2.03
N PHE A 66 0.00 7.39 2.72
CA PHE A 66 0.13 7.53 4.17
C PHE A 66 -0.41 6.30 4.92
N ILE A 67 -1.57 5.76 4.51
CA ILE A 67 -2.11 4.55 5.13
C ILE A 67 -1.19 3.37 4.88
N ALA A 68 -0.73 3.21 3.64
CA ALA A 68 0.20 2.15 3.29
C ALA A 68 1.48 2.21 4.14
N LEU A 69 2.05 3.41 4.31
CA LEU A 69 3.24 3.62 5.17
C LEU A 69 2.99 3.27 6.64
N MET A 70 1.81 3.59 7.18
CA MET A 70 1.46 3.20 8.55
C MET A 70 1.43 1.68 8.72
N ASP A 71 1.12 0.94 7.65
CA ASP A 71 1.03 -0.52 7.71
C ASP A 71 2.38 -1.21 7.53
N VAL A 72 3.38 -0.55 6.93
CA VAL A 72 4.76 -1.05 6.83
C VAL A 72 5.36 -1.36 8.20
N ASP A 73 5.01 -0.58 9.23
CA ASP A 73 5.53 -0.76 10.58
C ASP A 73 5.11 -2.09 11.24
N TYR A 74 4.07 -2.75 10.73
CA TYR A 74 3.58 -4.04 11.23
C TYR A 74 4.27 -5.26 10.62
N PHE A 75 5.10 -5.07 9.59
CA PHE A 75 5.81 -6.19 8.98
C PHE A 75 6.91 -6.71 9.93
N PRO A 76 7.12 -8.03 10.00
CA PRO A 76 8.23 -8.59 10.75
C PRO A 76 9.56 -8.19 10.11
N GLU A 77 10.62 -8.14 10.92
CA GLU A 77 11.98 -8.07 10.38
C GLU A 77 12.38 -9.45 9.81
N PRO A 78 13.03 -9.50 8.64
CA PRO A 78 13.64 -8.39 7.90
C PRO A 78 12.71 -7.70 6.90
N ASP A 79 11.54 -8.28 6.60
CA ASP A 79 10.68 -7.84 5.50
C ASP A 79 10.31 -6.37 5.57
N LYS A 80 10.10 -5.84 6.78
CA LYS A 80 9.85 -4.40 7.02
C LYS A 80 10.82 -3.46 6.30
N PHE A 81 12.10 -3.82 6.19
CA PHE A 81 13.12 -3.00 5.53
C PHE A 81 13.11 -3.13 4.01
N ASP A 82 12.51 -4.20 3.50
CA ASP A 82 12.44 -4.52 2.08
C ASP A 82 11.08 -4.09 1.47
N ILE A 83 10.09 -3.69 2.28
CA ILE A 83 8.80 -3.16 1.80
C ILE A 83 8.94 -1.71 1.33
N THR A 84 8.46 -1.44 0.12
CA THR A 84 8.24 -0.11 -0.42
C THR A 84 6.75 0.10 -0.75
N VAL A 85 6.30 1.35 -0.67
CA VAL A 85 4.95 1.73 -1.09
C VAL A 85 5.00 2.18 -2.53
N VAL A 86 4.27 1.49 -3.41
CA VAL A 86 4.22 1.83 -4.85
C VAL A 86 2.82 2.32 -5.25
N PRO A 87 2.74 3.41 -6.03
CA PRO A 87 1.48 3.86 -6.62
C PRO A 87 0.99 2.90 -7.69
N VAL A 88 -0.33 2.72 -7.79
CA VAL A 88 -1.00 1.84 -8.73
C VAL A 88 -1.97 2.64 -9.60
N VAL A 89 -2.04 2.29 -10.88
CA VAL A 89 -2.98 2.84 -11.86
C VAL A 89 -3.82 1.72 -12.46
N GLU A 90 -5.03 2.06 -12.90
CA GLU A 90 -5.88 1.16 -13.68
C GLU A 90 -5.48 1.25 -15.16
N ASN A 91 -5.13 0.10 -15.75
CA ASN A 91 -4.84 -0.03 -17.17
C ASN A 91 -5.93 -0.86 -17.86
N SER A 92 -6.52 -0.33 -18.92
CA SER A 92 -7.63 -1.00 -19.62
C SER A 92 -7.31 -2.36 -20.23
N LEU A 93 -6.03 -2.68 -20.47
CA LEU A 93 -5.60 -3.96 -21.04
C LEU A 93 -5.02 -4.93 -20.01
N PHE A 94 -4.48 -4.40 -18.91
CA PHE A 94 -3.69 -5.17 -17.96
C PHE A 94 -4.25 -5.16 -16.53
N GLY A 95 -5.38 -4.47 -16.30
CA GLY A 95 -5.93 -4.29 -14.95
C GLY A 95 -5.06 -3.34 -14.12
N LEU A 96 -4.90 -3.63 -12.83
CA LEU A 96 -4.03 -2.87 -11.95
C LEU A 96 -2.56 -3.00 -12.39
N THR A 97 -1.85 -1.88 -12.44
CA THR A 97 -0.43 -1.84 -12.78
C THR A 97 0.32 -0.83 -11.93
N ILE A 98 1.59 -1.10 -11.63
CA ILE A 98 2.44 -0.14 -10.93
C ILE A 98 2.62 1.09 -11.81
N LYS A 99 2.36 2.28 -11.26
CA LYS A 99 2.63 3.53 -11.95
C LYS A 99 4.14 3.64 -12.18
N LYS A 100 4.55 3.77 -13.44
CA LYS A 100 5.94 4.13 -13.76
C LYS A 100 6.19 5.56 -13.31
N GLU A 101 7.34 5.78 -12.69
CA GLU A 101 7.86 7.14 -12.53
C GLU A 101 8.25 7.66 -13.93
N ASP A 102 7.87 8.90 -14.24
CA ASP A 102 8.26 9.60 -15.46
C ASP A 102 9.73 10.06 -15.39
#